data_AF-A0A168FTJ2-F1
#
_entry.id   AF-A0A168FTJ2-F1
#
_cell.length_a   1.000
_cell.length_b   1.000
_cell.length_c   1.000
_cell.angle_alpha   90.00
_cell.angle_beta   90.00
_cell.angle_gamma   90.00
#
_symmetry.space_group_name_H-M   'P 1'
#
loop_
_entity.id
_entity.type
_entity.pdbx_description
1 polymer ?
#
loop_
_entity_poly.entity_id
_entity_poly.type
_entity_poly.pdbx_seq_one_letter_code
_entity_poly.pdbx_strand_id
1 'polypeptide(L)'
;MYRARRTLHTGADLLTDKQQARLEAVFAIEEHVEVEATWGIYQRMITAYRHPDRAQGQALMTAVIDSLTRGVPAALSELVTLGRTLKKRAADVLAFFDLPGTSNGPTEAINGRLEHLRGSALGFRNLTHYIARSLLEAGGFRPLLHPQIG
;
A
#
# COMPACT_ATOMS: atom_id res chain seq x y z
N MET A 1 -12.42 17.21 -5.20
CA MET A 1 -11.51 16.12 -4.76
C MET A 1 -11.12 16.18 -3.27
N TYR A 2 -10.43 17.21 -2.76
CA TYR A 2 -9.90 17.21 -1.38
C TYR A 2 -10.90 16.90 -0.25
N ARG A 3 -12.16 17.32 -0.37
CA ARG A 3 -13.21 17.08 0.64
C ARG A 3 -13.66 15.61 0.78
N ALA A 4 -13.42 14.76 -0.22
CA ALA A 4 -13.83 13.36 -0.24
C ALA A 4 -12.65 12.37 -0.11
N ARG A 5 -11.40 12.86 0.00
CA ARG A 5 -10.20 12.02 -0.01
C ARG A 5 -10.22 10.91 1.02
N ARG A 6 -10.58 11.23 2.28
CA ARG A 6 -10.69 10.21 3.34
C ARG A 6 -11.74 9.16 2.99
N THR A 7 -12.88 9.60 2.47
CA THR A 7 -13.99 8.71 2.07
C THR A 7 -13.59 7.77 0.92
N LEU A 8 -12.83 8.26 -0.06
CA LEU A 8 -12.31 7.46 -1.17
C LEU A 8 -11.36 6.33 -0.69
N HIS A 9 -10.68 6.50 0.44
CA HIS A 9 -9.77 5.49 1.00
C HIS A 9 -10.42 4.58 2.05
N THR A 10 -11.66 4.83 2.44
CA THR A 10 -12.39 3.95 3.37
C THR A 10 -12.93 2.74 2.60
N GLY A 11 -12.88 1.56 3.21
CA GLY A 11 -13.52 0.36 2.64
C GLY A 11 -15.02 0.59 2.45
N ALA A 12 -15.58 0.18 1.31
CA ALA A 12 -16.98 0.46 0.97
C ALA A 12 -17.96 -0.10 2.01
N ASP A 13 -17.61 -1.24 2.61
CA ASP A 13 -18.32 -1.89 3.72
C ASP A 13 -18.31 -1.11 5.04
N LEU A 14 -17.43 -0.10 5.15
CA LEU A 14 -17.26 0.74 6.34
C LEU A 14 -17.77 2.17 6.15
N LEU A 15 -18.36 2.47 4.99
CA LEU A 15 -18.92 3.79 4.71
C LEU A 15 -20.26 3.94 5.40
N THR A 16 -20.50 5.11 5.99
CA THR A 16 -21.84 5.48 6.45
C THR A 16 -22.69 5.97 5.27
N ASP A 17 -24.02 5.92 5.39
CA ASP A 17 -24.94 6.42 4.36
C ASP A 17 -24.59 7.84 3.90
N LYS A 18 -24.25 8.72 4.86
CA LYS A 18 -23.82 10.10 4.59
C LYS A 18 -22.52 10.17 3.79
N GLN A 19 -21.59 9.24 4.02
CA GLN A 19 -20.34 9.15 3.28
C GLN A 19 -20.56 8.57 1.88
N GLN A 20 -21.45 7.60 1.75
CA GLN A 20 -21.83 7.01 0.47
C GLN A 20 -22.52 8.02 -0.44
N ALA A 21 -23.53 8.74 0.05
CA ALA A 21 -24.19 9.82 -0.69
C ALA A 21 -23.20 10.92 -1.13
N ARG A 22 -22.16 11.18 -0.33
CA ARG A 22 -21.09 12.11 -0.71
C ARG A 22 -20.24 11.57 -1.85
N LEU A 23 -19.91 10.28 -1.87
CA LEU A 23 -19.18 9.67 -2.99
C LEU A 23 -20.02 9.67 -4.26
N GLU A 24 -21.30 9.32 -4.17
CA GLU A 24 -22.23 9.37 -5.31
C GLU A 24 -22.29 10.77 -5.91
N ALA A 25 -22.38 11.81 -5.07
CA ALA A 25 -22.34 13.20 -5.55
C ALA A 25 -21.00 13.58 -6.21
N VAL A 26 -19.88 12.95 -5.81
CA VAL A 26 -18.58 13.16 -6.45
C VAL A 26 -18.51 12.42 -7.79
N PHE A 27 -19.06 11.21 -7.88
CA PHE A 27 -19.04 10.38 -9.09
C PHE A 27 -20.07 10.82 -10.13
N ALA A 28 -21.11 11.54 -9.75
CA ALA A 28 -22.07 12.16 -10.67
C ALA A 28 -21.44 13.22 -11.60
N ILE A 29 -20.20 13.63 -11.35
CA ILE A 29 -19.44 14.59 -12.15
C ILE A 29 -18.65 13.80 -13.21
N GLU A 30 -18.92 14.06 -14.50
CA GLU A 30 -18.35 13.32 -15.63
C GLU A 30 -16.81 13.34 -15.65
N GLU A 31 -16.22 14.44 -15.21
CA GLU A 31 -14.76 14.60 -15.09
C GLU A 31 -14.13 13.65 -14.05
N HIS A 32 -14.93 12.98 -13.22
CA HIS A 32 -14.46 12.07 -12.17
C HIS A 32 -14.62 10.58 -12.52
N VAL A 33 -15.00 10.23 -13.74
CA VAL A 33 -15.15 8.83 -14.20
C VAL A 33 -13.88 8.01 -13.95
N GLU A 34 -12.70 8.58 -14.19
CA GLU A 34 -11.43 7.88 -13.94
C GLU A 34 -11.21 7.57 -12.45
N VAL A 35 -11.64 8.49 -11.59
CA VAL A 35 -11.54 8.34 -10.13
C VAL A 35 -12.51 7.30 -9.63
N GLU A 36 -13.74 7.27 -10.14
CA GLU A 36 -14.72 6.23 -9.82
C GLU A 36 -14.23 4.84 -10.25
N ALA A 37 -13.75 4.70 -11.49
CA ALA A 37 -13.22 3.45 -12.01
C ALA A 37 -12.03 2.95 -11.16
N THR A 38 -11.12 3.86 -10.81
CA THR A 38 -9.95 3.55 -9.97
C THR A 38 -10.37 3.18 -8.54
N TRP A 39 -11.33 3.91 -7.97
CA TRP A 39 -11.89 3.61 -6.66
C TRP A 39 -12.54 2.22 -6.65
N GLY A 40 -13.32 1.85 -7.67
CA GLY A 40 -13.93 0.53 -7.78
C GLY A 40 -12.91 -0.61 -7.89
N ILE A 41 -11.76 -0.39 -8.55
CA ILE A 41 -10.64 -1.35 -8.53
C ILE A 41 -10.03 -1.45 -7.13
N TYR A 42 -9.74 -0.30 -6.50
CA TYR A 42 -9.19 -0.25 -5.15
C TYR A 42 -10.08 -0.99 -4.13
N GLN A 43 -11.39 -0.76 -4.16
CA GLN A 43 -12.33 -1.44 -3.26
C GLN A 43 -12.31 -2.96 -3.46
N ARG A 44 -12.35 -3.45 -4.71
CA ARG A 44 -12.27 -4.89 -4.99
C ARG A 44 -10.97 -5.52 -4.49
N MET A 45 -9.84 -4.81 -4.61
CA MET A 45 -8.57 -5.27 -4.03
C MET A 45 -8.63 -5.34 -2.50
N ILE A 46 -9.19 -4.32 -1.85
CA ILE A 46 -9.38 -4.32 -0.39
C ILE A 46 -10.30 -5.46 0.05
N THR A 47 -11.41 -5.68 -0.64
CA THR A 47 -12.33 -6.80 -0.37
C THR A 47 -11.61 -8.14 -0.47
N ALA A 48 -10.80 -8.34 -1.53
CA ALA A 48 -10.02 -9.56 -1.70
C ALA A 48 -9.06 -9.79 -0.52
N TYR A 49 -8.25 -8.79 -0.15
CA TYR A 49 -7.28 -8.90 0.94
C TYR A 49 -7.91 -9.08 2.33
N ARG A 50 -9.09 -8.50 2.56
CA ARG A 50 -9.81 -8.60 3.84
C ARG A 50 -10.72 -9.81 3.94
N HIS A 51 -10.88 -10.58 2.86
CA HIS A 51 -11.80 -11.70 2.84
C HIS A 51 -11.40 -12.74 3.92
N PRO A 52 -12.34 -13.21 4.77
CA PRO A 52 -12.01 -14.13 5.87
C PRO A 52 -11.54 -15.49 5.35
N ASP A 53 -12.12 -15.94 4.24
CA ASP A 53 -11.67 -17.12 3.50
C ASP A 53 -10.59 -16.72 2.49
N ARG A 54 -9.39 -17.28 2.66
CA ARG A 54 -8.22 -17.00 1.81
C ARG A 54 -8.38 -17.49 0.37
N ALA A 55 -9.02 -18.63 0.15
CA ALA A 55 -9.24 -19.16 -1.20
C ALA A 55 -10.21 -18.26 -1.97
N GLN A 56 -11.26 -17.78 -1.31
CA GLN A 56 -12.17 -16.79 -1.88
C GLN A 56 -11.47 -15.43 -2.11
N GLY A 57 -10.64 -14.97 -1.17
CA GLY A 57 -9.82 -13.78 -1.35
C GLY A 57 -8.88 -13.87 -2.56
N GLN A 58 -8.23 -15.01 -2.74
CA GLN A 58 -7.37 -15.30 -3.89
C GLN A 58 -8.17 -15.27 -5.20
N ALA A 59 -9.34 -15.91 -5.24
CA ALA A 59 -10.22 -15.89 -6.41
C ALA A 59 -10.67 -14.46 -6.77
N LEU A 60 -11.04 -13.65 -5.78
CA LEU A 60 -11.38 -12.24 -5.96
C LEU A 60 -10.20 -11.41 -6.49
N MET A 61 -9.00 -11.61 -5.95
CA MET A 61 -7.79 -10.92 -6.44
C MET A 61 -7.47 -11.33 -7.87
N THR A 62 -7.55 -12.63 -8.20
CA THR A 62 -7.38 -13.12 -9.57
C THR A 62 -8.37 -12.46 -10.51
N ALA A 63 -9.64 -12.34 -10.14
CA ALA A 63 -10.66 -11.67 -10.94
C ALA A 63 -10.35 -10.18 -11.17
N VAL A 64 -9.76 -9.48 -10.19
CA VAL A 64 -9.28 -8.10 -10.36
C VAL A 64 -8.15 -8.04 -11.39
N ILE A 65 -7.11 -8.85 -11.23
CA ILE A 65 -5.96 -8.90 -12.15
C ILE A 65 -6.43 -9.18 -13.58
N ASP A 66 -7.31 -10.15 -13.73
CA ASP A 66 -7.94 -10.54 -14.98
C ASP A 66 -8.73 -9.39 -15.61
N SER A 67 -9.56 -8.69 -14.83
CA SER A 67 -10.36 -7.57 -15.32
C SER A 67 -9.49 -6.43 -15.85
N LEU A 68 -8.35 -6.18 -15.22
CA LEU A 68 -7.39 -5.17 -15.66
C LEU A 68 -6.54 -5.65 -16.85
N THR A 69 -6.44 -6.96 -17.05
CA THR A 69 -5.65 -7.57 -18.13
C THR A 69 -6.43 -7.71 -19.43
N ARG A 70 -7.72 -8.05 -19.37
CA ARG A 70 -8.57 -8.30 -20.56
C ARG A 70 -8.88 -7.05 -21.37
N GLY A 71 -8.57 -5.87 -20.84
CA GLY A 71 -8.68 -4.60 -21.55
C GLY A 71 -9.43 -3.58 -20.71
N VAL A 72 -8.69 -2.57 -20.27
CA VAL A 72 -9.26 -1.34 -19.70
C VAL A 72 -9.27 -0.29 -20.81
N PRO A 73 -10.31 0.56 -20.93
CA PRO A 73 -10.31 1.66 -21.89
C PRO A 73 -9.01 2.46 -21.84
N ALA A 74 -8.45 2.80 -23.01
CA ALA A 74 -7.14 3.47 -23.11
C ALA A 74 -7.10 4.83 -22.39
N ALA A 75 -8.25 5.48 -22.23
CA ALA A 75 -8.40 6.71 -21.44
C ALA A 75 -7.98 6.50 -19.97
N LEU A 76 -8.20 5.31 -19.39
CA LEU A 76 -7.86 5.00 -18.01
C LEU A 76 -6.39 4.54 -17.88
N SER A 77 -5.47 5.44 -18.27
CA SER A 77 -4.04 5.15 -18.41
C SER A 77 -3.37 4.61 -17.13
N GLU A 78 -3.80 5.08 -15.96
CA GLU A 78 -3.34 4.58 -14.66
C GLU A 78 -3.77 3.13 -14.42
N LEU A 79 -5.01 2.77 -14.75
CA LEU A 79 -5.51 1.40 -14.61
C LEU A 79 -4.86 0.45 -15.61
N VAL A 80 -4.54 0.90 -16.82
CA VAL A 80 -3.74 0.14 -17.79
C VAL A 80 -2.35 -0.15 -17.22
N THR A 81 -1.73 0.82 -16.55
CA THR A 81 -0.41 0.66 -15.94
C THR A 81 -0.45 -0.26 -14.72
N LEU A 82 -1.47 -0.11 -13.87
CA LEU A 82 -1.73 -1.02 -12.76
C LEU A 82 -1.95 -2.46 -13.26
N GLY A 83 -2.78 -2.65 -14.29
CA GLY A 83 -3.04 -3.95 -14.89
C GLY A 83 -1.78 -4.65 -15.40
N ARG A 84 -0.92 -3.92 -16.13
CA ARG A 84 0.39 -4.45 -16.57
C ARG A 84 1.27 -4.89 -15.39
N THR A 85 1.29 -4.09 -14.33
CA THR A 85 2.09 -4.37 -13.13
C THR A 85 1.58 -5.60 -12.39
N LEU A 86 0.27 -5.65 -12.13
CA LEU A 86 -0.37 -6.75 -11.44
C LEU A 86 -0.26 -8.06 -12.22
N LYS A 87 -0.44 -8.03 -13.54
CA LYS A 87 -0.22 -9.20 -14.40
C LYS A 87 1.21 -9.72 -14.29
N LYS A 88 2.20 -8.82 -14.38
CA LYS A 88 3.62 -9.19 -14.28
C LYS A 88 3.98 -9.79 -12.92
N ARG A 89 3.33 -9.34 -11.84
CA ARG A 89 3.60 -9.76 -10.46
C ARG A 89 2.52 -10.67 -9.89
N ALA A 90 1.68 -11.28 -10.73
CA ALA A 90 0.49 -12.01 -10.28
C ALA A 90 0.83 -13.12 -9.30
N ALA A 91 1.89 -13.90 -9.56
CA ALA A 91 2.34 -14.95 -8.66
C ALA A 91 2.70 -14.41 -7.27
N ASP A 92 3.44 -13.29 -7.19
CA ASP A 92 3.83 -12.69 -5.91
C ASP A 92 2.63 -12.12 -5.15
N VAL A 93 1.69 -11.50 -5.87
CA VAL A 93 0.47 -10.93 -5.29
C VAL A 93 -0.43 -12.04 -4.74
N LEU A 94 -0.61 -13.12 -5.50
CA LEU A 94 -1.48 -14.23 -5.11
C LEU A 94 -0.88 -15.09 -3.99
N ALA A 95 0.45 -15.14 -3.87
CA ALA A 95 1.13 -15.85 -2.79
C ALA A 95 0.74 -15.36 -1.38
N PHE A 96 0.29 -14.10 -1.24
CA PHE A 96 -0.26 -13.60 0.01
C PHE A 96 -1.38 -14.49 0.56
N PHE A 97 -2.21 -15.06 -0.31
CA PHE A 97 -3.35 -15.86 0.10
C PHE A 97 -2.95 -17.28 0.54
N ASP A 98 -1.85 -17.80 0.01
CA ASP A 98 -1.33 -19.14 0.32
C ASP A 98 -0.52 -19.16 1.63
N LEU A 99 0.09 -18.03 2.02
CA LEU A 99 0.97 -17.91 3.18
C LEU A 99 0.21 -17.38 4.41
N PRO A 100 0.04 -18.19 5.47
CA PRO A 100 -0.55 -17.71 6.72
C PRO A 100 0.44 -16.82 7.48
N GLY A 101 -0.08 -15.79 8.16
CA GLY A 101 0.70 -14.98 9.11
C GLY A 101 1.73 -14.01 8.51
N THR A 102 1.82 -13.87 7.19
CA THR A 102 2.68 -12.85 6.58
C THR A 102 2.09 -11.45 6.78
N SER A 103 2.91 -10.52 7.28
CA SER A 103 2.54 -9.11 7.43
C SER A 103 3.67 -8.22 6.97
N ASN A 104 3.34 -7.00 6.56
CA ASN A 104 4.33 -5.98 6.23
C ASN A 104 4.93 -5.31 7.48
N GLY A 105 4.46 -5.64 8.68
CA GLY A 105 4.84 -4.98 9.93
C GLY A 105 6.36 -4.89 10.16
N PRO A 106 7.14 -5.97 9.99
CA PRO A 106 8.60 -5.90 10.12
C PRO A 106 9.26 -4.94 9.11
N THR A 107 8.83 -4.98 7.85
CA THR A 107 9.34 -4.10 6.80
C THR A 107 8.95 -2.65 7.06
N GLU A 108 7.70 -2.41 7.47
CA GLU A 108 7.19 -1.08 7.83
C GLU A 108 7.91 -0.51 9.05
N ALA A 109 8.21 -1.34 10.06
CA ALA A 109 9.00 -0.93 11.21
C ALA A 109 10.41 -0.46 10.80
N ILE A 110 11.06 -1.16 9.86
CA ILE A 110 12.37 -0.73 9.32
C ILE A 110 12.22 0.58 8.54
N ASN A 111 11.22 0.67 7.65
CA ASN A 111 10.98 1.88 6.87
C ASN A 111 10.72 3.10 7.76
N GLY A 112 9.93 2.96 8.82
CA GLY A 112 9.69 4.03 9.78
C GLY A 112 10.97 4.54 10.45
N ARG A 113 11.92 3.64 10.77
CA ARG A 113 13.24 4.02 11.30
C ARG A 113 14.07 4.78 10.27
N LEU A 114 14.06 4.35 9.01
CA LEU A 114 14.77 5.03 7.92
C LEU A 114 14.17 6.42 7.63
N GLU A 115 12.85 6.55 7.69
CA GLU A 115 12.17 7.84 7.55
C GLU A 115 12.52 8.79 8.70
N HIS A 116 12.54 8.30 9.94
CA HIS A 116 12.97 9.08 11.10
C HIS A 116 14.42 9.57 10.95
N LEU A 117 15.33 8.66 10.59
CA LEU A 117 16.73 8.98 10.31
C LEU A 117 16.87 10.07 9.24
N ARG A 118 16.09 9.98 8.14
CA ARG A 118 16.10 10.99 7.08
C ARG A 118 15.59 12.35 7.58
N GLY A 119 14.55 12.36 8.41
CA GLY A 119 14.01 13.57 9.03
C GLY A 119 15.02 14.28 9.94
N SER A 120 15.78 13.52 10.74
CA SER A 120 16.76 14.05 11.69
C SER A 120 18.09 14.49 11.07
N ALA A 121 18.42 14.00 9.86
CA ALA A 121 19.75 14.17 9.29
C ALA A 121 19.93 15.41 8.38
N LEU A 122 18.88 16.19 8.09
CA LEU A 122 18.92 17.33 7.15
C LEU A 122 19.52 17.01 5.77
N GLY A 123 19.55 15.72 5.40
CA GLY A 123 20.13 15.21 4.16
C GLY A 123 21.53 14.60 4.33
N PHE A 124 21.79 13.50 3.62
CA PHE A 124 23.10 12.85 3.58
C PHE A 124 23.78 13.13 2.25
N ARG A 125 24.97 13.75 2.30
CA ARG A 125 25.81 14.01 1.10
C ARG A 125 26.96 13.02 0.96
N ASN A 126 27.13 12.13 1.93
CA ASN A 126 28.24 11.19 2.02
C ASN A 126 27.72 9.83 2.54
N LEU A 127 27.99 8.76 1.78
CA LEU A 127 27.55 7.39 2.11
C LEU A 127 28.12 6.89 3.44
N THR A 128 29.37 7.21 3.76
CA THR A 128 30.00 6.86 5.04
C THR A 128 29.25 7.48 6.22
N HIS A 129 28.88 8.75 6.12
CA HIS A 129 28.09 9.42 7.15
C HIS A 129 26.68 8.86 7.27
N TYR A 130 26.06 8.49 6.14
CA TYR A 130 24.77 7.80 6.13
C TYR A 130 24.83 6.46 6.87
N ILE A 131 25.83 5.63 6.58
CA ILE A 131 26.03 4.33 7.23
C ILE A 131 26.27 4.52 8.74
N ALA A 132 27.17 5.42 9.13
CA ALA A 132 27.47 5.68 10.54
C ALA A 132 26.23 6.13 11.34
N ARG A 133 25.45 7.07 10.78
CA ARG A 133 24.21 7.55 11.41
C ARG A 133 23.13 6.47 11.45
N SER A 134 23.00 5.68 10.39
CA SER A 134 22.07 4.53 10.35
C SER A 134 22.42 3.51 11.44
N LEU A 135 23.70 3.20 11.64
CA LEU A 135 24.17 2.28 12.68
C LEU A 135 23.92 2.83 14.10
N LEU A 136 24.11 4.13 14.32
CA LEU A 136 23.82 4.78 15.60
C LEU A 136 22.32 4.69 15.95
N GLU A 137 21.43 5.11 15.06
CA GLU A 137 19.96 5.04 15.25
C GLU A 137 19.44 3.58 15.28
N ALA A 138 20.16 2.66 14.62
CA ALA A 138 19.85 1.23 14.65
C ALA A 138 20.09 0.59 16.04
N GLY A 139 20.85 1.25 16.93
CA GLY A 139 21.36 0.69 18.18
C GLY A 139 22.65 -0.13 18.00
N GLY A 140 23.36 0.05 16.89
CA GLY A 140 24.58 -0.68 16.52
C GLY A 140 25.82 -0.30 17.33
N PHE A 141 25.79 0.81 18.07
CA PHE A 141 26.79 1.16 19.07
C PHE A 141 26.18 1.01 20.46
N ARG A 142 26.10 -0.24 20.95
CA ARG A 142 25.87 -0.47 22.38
C ARG A 142 27.17 -0.09 23.11
N PRO A 143 27.15 0.76 24.15
CA PRO A 143 28.26 0.81 25.09
C PRO A 143 28.45 -0.62 25.61
N LEU A 144 29.69 -1.13 25.60
CA LEU A 144 30.04 -2.28 26.43
C LEU A 144 29.74 -1.84 27.87
N LEU A 145 28.59 -2.26 28.39
CA LEU A 145 28.30 -2.10 29.81
C LEU A 145 29.28 -3.01 30.54
N HIS A 146 30.22 -2.36 31.23
CA HIS A 146 31.35 -2.88 32.03
C HIS A 146 32.72 -2.87 31.33
N PRO A 147 33.64 -1.97 31.75
CA PRO A 147 35.06 -2.26 31.67
C PRO A 147 35.32 -3.42 32.64
N GLN A 148 35.84 -4.55 32.13
CA GLN A 148 36.50 -5.49 33.01
C GLN A 148 37.76 -4.78 33.53
N ILE A 149 37.68 -4.33 34.78
CA ILE A 149 38.84 -3.91 35.55
C ILE A 149 39.69 -5.16 35.73
N GLY A 150 40.85 -5.17 35.10
CA GLY A 150 41.96 -6.07 35.37
C GLY A 150 43.15 -5.25 35.83
#